data_AF-A0A8T1NJU9-F1
#
_entry.id   AF-A0A8T1NJU9-F1
#
_cell.length_a   1.000
_cell.length_b   1.000
_cell.length_c   1.000
_cell.angle_alpha   90.00
_cell.angle_beta   90.00
_cell.angle_gamma   90.00
#
_symmetry.space_group_name_H-M   'P 1'
#
loop_
_entity.id
_entity.type
_entity.pdbx_description
1 polymer ?
#
loop_
_entity_poly.entity_id
_entity_poly.type
_entity_poly.pdbx_seq_one_letter_code
_entity_poly.pdbx_strand_id
1 'polypeptide(L)'
;MLASWFRLKYPHVAIGALASSAPILYFDDITPQDAYYSVVTKDFREASETCYQTIKDSWSAIDEVASQPDGLLTLSDIFKTCHLLSSSSVLKQYLVSMYARVAQYNSPPKYPVTVVCGAIDGAPPEADILDKVFAGVVAYFPNETCYVNAPRNLSETVVGWAWQVKYFYM
;
A
#
# COMPACT_ATOMS: atom_id res chain seq x y z
N MET A 1 -5.85 -19.98 -0.06
CA MET A 1 -7.29 -20.23 0.21
C MET A 1 -7.78 -21.45 -0.54
N LEU A 2 -7.65 -21.48 -1.88
CA LEU A 2 -8.12 -22.60 -2.72
C LEU A 2 -7.59 -23.98 -2.29
N ALA A 3 -6.31 -24.12 -1.96
CA ALA A 3 -5.76 -25.40 -1.49
C ALA A 3 -6.47 -25.92 -0.21
N SER A 4 -6.72 -25.03 0.75
CA SER A 4 -7.47 -25.35 1.98
C SER A 4 -8.89 -25.81 1.64
N TRP A 5 -9.61 -25.04 0.83
CA TRP A 5 -10.99 -25.36 0.45
C TRP A 5 -11.08 -26.63 -0.38
N PHE A 6 -10.13 -26.88 -1.28
CA PHE A 6 -10.10 -28.09 -2.09
C PHE A 6 -9.94 -29.33 -1.22
N ARG A 7 -9.01 -29.32 -0.25
CA ARG A 7 -8.86 -30.42 0.71
C ARG A 7 -10.10 -30.61 1.59
N LEU A 8 -10.74 -29.52 2.03
CA LEU A 8 -11.95 -29.59 2.87
C LEU A 8 -13.18 -30.10 2.11
N LYS A 9 -13.36 -29.69 0.85
CA LYS A 9 -14.51 -30.07 0.02
C LYS A 9 -14.33 -31.43 -0.68
N TYR A 10 -13.10 -31.77 -1.04
CA TYR A 10 -12.76 -33.00 -1.76
C TYR A 10 -11.71 -33.83 -1.01
N PRO A 11 -12.01 -34.26 0.23
CA PRO A 11 -11.03 -34.98 1.04
C PRO A 11 -10.72 -36.40 0.52
N HIS A 12 -11.54 -36.93 -0.39
CA HIS A 12 -11.32 -38.19 -1.07
C HIS A 12 -10.37 -38.08 -2.28
N VAL A 13 -10.11 -36.85 -2.77
CA VAL A 13 -9.22 -36.60 -3.91
C VAL A 13 -7.81 -36.22 -3.43
N ALA A 14 -7.71 -35.34 -2.44
CA ALA A 14 -6.44 -34.84 -1.93
C ALA A 14 -6.15 -35.37 -0.52
N ILE A 15 -4.99 -35.99 -0.31
CA ILE A 15 -4.56 -36.51 1.01
C ILE A 15 -4.19 -35.40 2.01
N GLY A 16 -3.81 -34.21 1.52
CA GLY A 16 -3.42 -33.07 2.34
C GLY A 16 -3.33 -31.78 1.51
N ALA A 17 -3.12 -30.65 2.18
CA ALA A 17 -2.90 -29.35 1.53
C ALA A 17 -1.93 -28.49 2.35
N LEU A 18 -0.98 -27.85 1.66
CA LEU A 18 -0.17 -26.76 2.19
C LEU A 18 -0.75 -25.44 1.69
N ALA A 19 -1.17 -24.58 2.61
CA ALA A 19 -1.81 -23.31 2.30
C ALA A 19 -0.96 -22.15 2.82
N SER A 20 0.11 -21.82 2.10
CA SER A 20 1.02 -20.72 2.45
C SER A 20 0.31 -19.36 2.34
N SER A 21 0.43 -18.53 3.39
CA SER A 21 -0.13 -17.17 3.47
C SER A 21 -1.58 -17.04 3.01
N ALA A 22 -2.42 -18.03 3.35
CA ALA A 22 -3.81 -18.09 2.94
C ALA A 22 -4.74 -17.45 4.00
N PRO A 23 -5.32 -16.26 3.76
CA PRO A 23 -6.13 -15.56 4.76
C PRO A 23 -7.56 -16.12 4.85
N ILE A 24 -7.71 -17.41 5.20
CA ILE A 24 -9.02 -18.11 5.24
C ILE A 24 -9.97 -17.63 6.35
N LEU A 25 -9.51 -16.73 7.23
CA LEU A 25 -10.30 -16.14 8.34
C LEU A 25 -10.62 -14.65 8.13
N TYR A 26 -10.21 -14.05 7.01
CA TYR A 26 -10.49 -12.63 6.68
C TYR A 26 -11.88 -12.49 6.02
N PHE A 27 -12.89 -13.04 6.68
CA PHE A 27 -14.29 -13.06 6.24
C PHE A 27 -15.17 -12.66 7.42
N ASP A 28 -16.31 -12.02 7.13
CA ASP A 28 -17.30 -11.59 8.12
C ASP A 28 -16.64 -10.80 9.28
N ASP A 29 -17.14 -10.97 10.51
CA ASP A 29 -16.59 -10.36 11.72
C ASP A 29 -15.59 -11.27 12.46
N ILE A 30 -14.96 -12.23 11.76
CA ILE A 30 -13.99 -13.16 12.39
C ILE A 30 -12.67 -12.44 12.70
N THR A 31 -12.20 -11.61 11.77
CA THR A 31 -10.96 -10.84 11.91
C THR A 31 -11.31 -9.35 11.90
N PRO A 32 -10.70 -8.51 12.78
CA PRO A 32 -10.93 -7.07 12.76
C PRO A 32 -10.65 -6.46 11.38
N GLN A 33 -11.51 -5.53 10.95
CA GLN A 33 -11.44 -4.95 9.60
C GLN A 33 -10.11 -4.22 9.31
N ASP A 34 -9.48 -3.68 10.36
CA ASP A 34 -8.21 -2.98 10.30
C ASP A 34 -6.99 -3.91 10.41
N ALA A 35 -7.17 -5.20 10.72
CA ALA A 35 -6.08 -6.11 11.09
C ALA A 35 -4.95 -6.16 10.05
N TYR A 36 -5.30 -6.15 8.76
CA TYR A 36 -4.30 -6.13 7.68
C TYR A 36 -3.41 -4.87 7.75
N TYR A 37 -4.03 -3.70 7.86
CA TYR A 37 -3.30 -2.42 7.90
C TYR A 37 -2.59 -2.18 9.24
N SER A 38 -3.07 -2.77 10.33
CA SER A 38 -2.38 -2.77 11.62
C SER A 38 -1.08 -3.57 11.55
N VAL A 39 -1.06 -4.70 10.83
CA VAL A 39 0.17 -5.46 10.56
C VAL A 39 1.12 -4.70 9.63
N VAL A 40 0.60 -4.12 8.53
CA VAL A 40 1.42 -3.26 7.65
C VAL A 40 2.06 -2.12 8.44
N THR A 41 1.28 -1.44 9.28
CA THR A 41 1.78 -0.36 10.14
C THR A 41 2.88 -0.84 11.08
N LYS A 42 2.71 -2.02 11.66
CA LYS A 42 3.70 -2.63 12.55
C LYS A 42 5.02 -2.89 11.83
N ASP A 43 5.00 -3.40 10.60
CA ASP A 43 6.23 -3.66 9.81
C ASP A 43 7.07 -2.38 9.63
N PHE A 44 6.42 -1.25 9.30
CA PHE A 44 7.10 0.04 9.17
C PHE A 44 7.64 0.55 10.51
N ARG A 45 6.85 0.40 11.59
CA ARG A 45 7.26 0.81 12.93
C ARG A 45 8.45 0.02 13.46
N GLU A 46 8.49 -1.29 13.22
CA GLU A 46 9.62 -2.15 13.59
C GLU A 46 10.88 -1.81 12.78
N ALA A 47 10.74 -1.32 11.55
CA ALA A 47 11.86 -0.86 10.75
C ALA A 47 12.39 0.50 11.22
N SER A 48 11.51 1.45 11.56
CA SER A 48 11.88 2.75 12.15
C SER A 48 10.66 3.47 12.75
N GLU A 49 10.77 3.88 14.01
CA GLU A 49 9.74 4.67 14.69
C GLU A 49 9.56 6.05 14.04
N THR A 50 10.66 6.69 13.60
CA THR A 50 10.64 8.00 12.95
C THR A 50 9.94 7.93 11.59
N CYS A 51 10.24 6.89 10.81
CA CYS A 51 9.58 6.62 9.54
C CYS A 51 8.07 6.42 9.74
N TYR A 52 7.69 5.58 10.70
CA TYR A 52 6.29 5.36 11.06
C TYR A 52 5.58 6.68 11.44
N GLN A 53 6.19 7.49 12.30
CA GLN A 53 5.61 8.75 12.73
C GLN A 53 5.45 9.74 11.56
N THR A 54 6.44 9.81 10.67
CA THR A 54 6.40 10.62 9.44
C THR A 54 5.26 10.19 8.53
N ILE A 55 5.10 8.87 8.29
CA ILE A 55 3.98 8.35 7.49
C ILE A 55 2.64 8.68 8.15
N LYS A 56 2.52 8.48 9.47
CA LYS A 56 1.30 8.75 10.22
C LYS A 56 0.88 10.21 10.13
N ASP A 57 1.80 11.14 10.33
CA ASP A 57 1.52 12.57 10.33
C ASP A 57 1.28 13.13 8.91
N SER A 58 1.83 12.45 7.89
CA SER A 58 1.64 12.85 6.49
C SER A 58 0.19 12.81 6.03
N TRP A 59 -0.66 11.96 6.64
CA TRP A 59 -2.05 11.84 6.24
C TRP A 59 -2.84 13.12 6.48
N SER A 60 -2.61 13.78 7.62
CA SER A 60 -3.20 15.09 7.93
C SER A 60 -2.56 16.20 7.09
N ALA A 61 -1.25 16.15 6.86
CA ALA A 61 -0.56 17.14 6.03
C ALA A 61 -1.10 17.14 4.58
N ILE A 62 -1.37 15.96 4.01
CA ILE A 62 -2.00 15.83 2.69
C ILE A 62 -3.37 16.51 2.68
N ASP A 63 -4.21 16.26 3.69
CA ASP A 63 -5.55 16.83 3.75
C ASP A 63 -5.52 18.36 3.95
N GLU A 64 -4.59 18.85 4.77
CA GLU A 64 -4.36 20.28 5.00
C GLU A 64 -3.96 20.99 3.71
N VAL A 65 -2.94 20.50 3.00
CA VAL A 65 -2.51 21.08 1.72
C VAL A 65 -3.64 21.02 0.70
N ALA A 66 -4.33 19.88 0.58
CA ALA A 66 -5.44 19.72 -0.36
C ALA A 66 -6.62 20.68 -0.11
N SER A 67 -6.79 21.18 1.12
CA SER A 67 -7.85 22.12 1.48
C SER A 67 -7.56 23.57 1.06
N GLN A 68 -6.31 23.88 0.72
CA GLN A 68 -5.90 25.21 0.30
C GLN A 68 -6.26 25.48 -1.18
N PRO A 69 -6.37 26.75 -1.59
CA PRO A 69 -6.39 27.11 -3.01
C PRO A 69 -5.19 26.49 -3.73
N ASP A 70 -5.43 25.88 -4.89
CA ASP A 70 -4.43 25.16 -5.68
C ASP A 70 -3.71 24.00 -4.96
N GLY A 71 -4.21 23.56 -3.80
CA GLY A 71 -3.60 22.50 -3.00
C GLY A 71 -3.38 21.18 -3.73
N LEU A 72 -4.32 20.80 -4.61
CA LEU A 72 -4.19 19.61 -5.44
C LEU A 72 -3.11 19.76 -6.52
N LEU A 73 -2.90 20.97 -7.06
CA LEU A 73 -1.77 21.26 -7.97
C LEU A 73 -0.45 21.13 -7.20
N THR A 74 -0.37 21.71 -6.00
CA THR A 74 0.82 21.60 -5.13
C THR A 74 1.14 20.14 -4.81
N LEU A 75 0.15 19.34 -4.40
CA LEU A 75 0.37 17.91 -4.16
C LEU A 75 0.76 17.16 -5.43
N SER A 76 0.19 17.53 -6.58
CA SER A 76 0.55 16.96 -7.87
C SER A 76 2.01 17.19 -8.23
N ASP A 77 2.53 18.37 -7.94
CA ASP A 77 3.92 18.75 -8.19
C ASP A 77 4.88 18.03 -7.22
N ILE A 78 4.58 18.04 -5.92
CA ILE A 78 5.40 17.36 -4.88
C ILE A 78 5.53 15.87 -5.21
N PHE A 79 4.40 15.20 -5.46
CA PHE A 79 4.37 13.75 -5.68
C PHE A 79 4.60 13.34 -7.14
N LYS A 80 4.90 14.30 -8.03
CA LYS A 80 5.11 14.09 -9.46
C LYS A 80 4.05 13.16 -10.07
N THR A 81 2.79 13.54 -9.90
CA THR A 81 1.64 12.73 -10.36
C THR A 81 1.55 12.73 -11.88
N CYS A 82 1.12 11.65 -12.51
CA CYS A 82 1.03 11.56 -13.96
C CYS A 82 -0.07 12.45 -14.56
N HIS A 83 -1.13 12.69 -13.78
CA HIS A 83 -2.20 13.62 -14.07
C HIS A 83 -2.53 14.42 -12.82
N LEU A 84 -3.08 15.62 -13.00
CA LEU A 84 -3.55 16.45 -11.89
C LEU A 84 -4.51 15.65 -10.98
N LEU A 85 -4.29 15.70 -9.67
CA LEU A 85 -5.15 15.03 -8.70
C LEU A 85 -6.57 15.60 -8.75
N SER A 86 -7.56 14.71 -8.85
CA SER A 86 -8.98 15.09 -8.72
C SER A 86 -9.42 15.24 -7.26
N SER A 87 -8.69 14.61 -6.33
CA SER A 87 -8.90 14.70 -4.88
C SER A 87 -7.68 14.19 -4.12
N SER A 88 -7.54 14.55 -2.84
CA SER A 88 -6.50 14.00 -1.97
C SER A 88 -6.61 12.49 -1.80
N SER A 89 -7.83 11.93 -1.91
CA SER A 89 -8.06 10.49 -1.77
C SER A 89 -7.33 9.66 -2.84
N VAL A 90 -7.10 10.21 -4.05
CA VAL A 90 -6.34 9.52 -5.10
C VAL A 90 -4.89 9.27 -4.65
N LEU A 91 -4.26 10.30 -4.08
CA LEU A 91 -2.90 10.20 -3.54
C LEU A 91 -2.88 9.26 -2.32
N LYS A 92 -3.80 9.42 -1.38
CA LYS A 92 -3.84 8.59 -0.16
C LYS A 92 -4.04 7.10 -0.49
N GLN A 93 -4.94 6.77 -1.43
CA GLN A 93 -5.14 5.38 -1.87
C GLN A 93 -3.90 4.79 -2.57
N TYR A 94 -3.18 5.60 -3.34
CA TYR A 94 -1.90 5.18 -3.92
C TYR A 94 -0.88 4.83 -2.83
N LEU A 95 -0.69 5.73 -1.85
CA LEU A 95 0.27 5.53 -0.77
C LEU A 95 -0.11 4.31 0.09
N VAL A 96 -1.38 4.15 0.46
CA VAL A 96 -1.87 2.95 1.19
C VAL A 96 -1.57 1.67 0.42
N SER A 97 -1.83 1.66 -0.89
CA SER A 97 -1.55 0.49 -1.75
C SER A 97 -0.06 0.22 -1.86
N MET A 98 0.77 1.27 -1.93
CA MET A 98 2.21 1.15 -1.98
C MET A 98 2.77 0.58 -0.67
N TYR A 99 2.39 1.11 0.49
CA TYR A 99 2.85 0.61 1.78
C TYR A 99 2.44 -0.84 2.04
N ALA A 100 1.19 -1.20 1.69
CA ALA A 100 0.73 -2.59 1.74
C ALA A 100 1.57 -3.53 0.88
N ARG A 101 1.92 -3.10 -0.34
CA ARG A 101 2.77 -3.86 -1.25
C ARG A 101 4.20 -3.97 -0.72
N VAL A 102 4.76 -2.90 -0.19
CA VAL A 102 6.09 -2.87 0.42
C VAL A 102 6.19 -3.87 1.57
N ALA A 103 5.22 -3.86 2.48
CA ALA A 103 5.12 -4.82 3.58
C ALA A 103 4.97 -6.27 3.08
N GLN A 104 4.03 -6.51 2.15
CA GLN A 104 3.75 -7.85 1.63
C GLN A 104 4.95 -8.52 0.96
N TYR A 105 5.82 -7.73 0.30
CA TYR A 105 7.01 -8.22 -0.38
C TYR A 105 8.30 -7.89 0.37
N ASN A 106 8.23 -7.72 1.70
CA ASN A 106 9.38 -7.38 2.54
C ASN A 106 10.35 -8.56 2.74
N SER A 107 11.03 -8.99 1.68
CA SER A 107 11.89 -10.17 1.71
C SER A 107 13.38 -9.85 1.46
N PRO A 108 14.30 -10.69 1.98
CA PRO A 108 15.72 -10.59 1.64
C PRO A 108 15.98 -10.79 0.14
N PRO A 109 17.09 -10.25 -0.39
CA PRO A 109 18.00 -9.31 0.26
C PRO A 109 17.51 -7.85 0.17
N LYS A 110 16.34 -7.60 -0.43
CA LYS A 110 15.89 -6.25 -0.79
C LYS A 110 15.32 -5.46 0.39
N TYR A 111 14.59 -6.13 1.29
CA TYR A 111 13.93 -5.51 2.45
C TYR A 111 13.29 -4.15 2.14
N PRO A 112 12.31 -4.09 1.22
CA PRO A 112 11.74 -2.84 0.75
C PRO A 112 11.18 -1.92 1.85
N VAL A 113 10.73 -2.44 3.00
CA VAL A 113 10.34 -1.59 4.13
C VAL A 113 11.53 -0.77 4.63
N THR A 114 12.70 -1.41 4.80
CA THR A 114 13.94 -0.75 5.19
C THR A 114 14.40 0.26 4.14
N VAL A 115 14.24 -0.04 2.85
CA VAL A 115 14.58 0.89 1.76
C VAL A 115 13.72 2.15 1.84
N VAL A 116 12.40 2.00 1.99
CA VAL A 116 11.47 3.13 2.08
C VAL A 116 11.73 3.96 3.33
N CYS A 117 11.86 3.31 4.49
CA CYS A 117 12.12 4.03 5.74
C CYS A 117 13.50 4.69 5.76
N GLY A 118 14.52 4.06 5.21
CA GLY A 118 15.85 4.67 5.10
C GLY A 118 15.84 5.95 4.25
N ALA A 119 15.02 6.02 3.21
CA ALA A 119 14.86 7.23 2.40
C ALA A 119 14.05 8.32 3.10
N ILE A 120 12.99 7.95 3.83
CA ILE A 120 12.19 8.89 4.63
C ILE A 120 13.05 9.51 5.74
N ASP A 121 13.77 8.68 6.50
CA ASP A 121 14.59 9.13 7.62
C ASP A 121 15.87 9.83 7.17
N GLY A 122 16.39 9.46 6.00
CA GLY A 122 17.59 10.04 5.39
C GLY A 122 17.35 11.34 4.61
N ALA A 123 16.11 11.81 4.51
CA ALA A 123 15.80 13.09 3.89
C ALA A 123 16.41 14.27 4.67
N PRO A 124 16.72 15.41 4.01
CA PRO A 124 17.31 16.56 4.68
C PRO A 124 16.49 17.02 5.91
N PRO A 125 17.12 17.51 6.98
CA PRO A 125 16.41 17.96 8.19
C PRO A 125 15.35 19.03 7.91
N GLU A 126 15.60 19.89 6.92
CA GLU A 126 14.72 20.98 6.51
C GLU A 126 13.60 20.55 5.57
N ALA A 127 13.61 19.30 5.08
CA ALA A 127 12.58 18.79 4.17
C ALA A 127 11.22 18.73 4.88
N ASP A 128 10.18 19.17 4.18
CA ASP A 128 8.81 19.04 4.65
C ASP A 128 8.40 17.56 4.74
N ILE A 129 7.41 17.26 5.58
CA ILE A 129 6.89 15.90 5.76
C ILE A 129 6.49 15.23 4.44
N LEU A 130 5.91 15.98 3.50
CA LEU A 130 5.48 15.45 2.20
C LEU A 130 6.68 15.13 1.30
N ASP A 131 7.74 15.94 1.36
CA ASP A 131 8.99 15.67 0.64
C ASP A 131 9.68 14.41 1.18
N LYS A 132 9.66 14.20 2.50
CA LYS A 132 10.19 12.97 3.12
C LYS A 132 9.42 11.74 2.65
N VAL A 133 8.09 11.81 2.66
CA VAL A 133 7.25 10.72 2.14
C VAL A 133 7.54 10.47 0.66
N PHE A 134 7.68 11.53 -0.14
CA PHE A 134 8.01 11.39 -1.55
C PHE A 134 9.39 10.76 -1.79
N ALA A 135 10.40 11.06 -0.95
CA ALA A 135 11.69 10.36 -0.99
C ALA A 135 11.52 8.84 -0.80
N GLY A 136 10.63 8.41 0.10
CA GLY A 136 10.25 7.00 0.27
C GLY A 136 9.58 6.39 -0.96
N VAL A 137 8.70 7.14 -1.64
CA VAL A 137 8.05 6.71 -2.89
C VAL A 137 9.09 6.49 -3.99
N VAL A 138 10.00 7.46 -4.19
CA VAL A 138 11.07 7.39 -5.19
C VAL A 138 12.03 6.24 -4.91
N ALA A 139 12.35 5.98 -3.64
CA ALA A 139 13.25 4.89 -3.27
C ALA A 139 12.68 3.50 -3.62
N TYR A 140 11.36 3.33 -3.56
CA TYR A 140 10.71 2.07 -3.93
C TYR A 140 10.51 1.91 -5.45
N PHE A 141 10.20 3.00 -6.15
CA PHE A 141 10.03 3.03 -7.61
C PHE A 141 11.04 3.97 -8.28
N PRO A 142 12.32 3.60 -8.36
CA PRO A 142 13.33 4.49 -8.90
C PRO A 142 13.13 4.72 -10.41
N ASN A 143 13.50 5.91 -10.88
CA ASN A 143 13.57 6.29 -12.29
C ASN A 143 12.22 6.39 -13.03
N GLU A 144 11.12 6.58 -12.32
CA GLU A 144 9.82 6.89 -12.95
C GLU A 144 9.73 8.38 -13.34
N THR A 145 9.09 8.66 -14.47
CA THR A 145 8.82 10.03 -14.93
C THR A 145 7.67 10.67 -14.15
N CYS A 146 6.73 9.86 -13.65
CA CYS A 146 5.64 10.22 -12.76
C CYS A 146 5.21 9.00 -11.94
N TYR A 147 4.61 9.20 -10.76
CA TYR A 147 4.47 8.13 -9.75
C TYR A 147 3.04 7.70 -9.47
N VAL A 148 2.17 8.69 -9.31
CA VAL A 148 0.77 8.49 -8.91
C VAL A 148 -0.10 8.50 -10.16
N ASN A 149 -1.27 7.85 -10.10
CA ASN A 149 -2.34 7.88 -11.10
C ASN A 149 -1.94 7.66 -12.57
N ALA A 150 -0.85 6.91 -12.82
CA ALA A 150 -0.47 6.48 -14.16
C ALA A 150 -1.61 5.70 -14.86
N PRO A 151 -1.75 5.81 -16.20
CA PRO A 151 -2.70 5.01 -16.96
C PRO A 151 -2.49 3.52 -16.71
N ARG A 152 -3.58 2.80 -16.42
CA ARG A 152 -3.53 1.35 -16.20
C ARG A 152 -4.11 0.61 -17.41
N ASN A 153 -3.33 -0.30 -17.96
CA ASN A 153 -3.85 -1.31 -18.89
C ASN A 153 -4.51 -2.41 -18.06
N LEU A 154 -5.85 -2.48 -18.10
CA LEU A 154 -6.60 -3.50 -17.38
C LEU A 154 -6.45 -4.84 -18.10
N SER A 155 -5.90 -5.82 -17.40
CA SER A 155 -5.87 -7.21 -17.87
C SER A 155 -7.12 -7.97 -17.42
N GLU A 156 -7.41 -9.07 -18.12
CA GLU A 156 -8.49 -9.99 -17.77
C GLU A 156 -8.35 -10.52 -16.33
N THR A 157 -7.11 -10.67 -15.84
CA THR A 157 -6.82 -11.07 -14.44
C THR A 157 -7.28 -10.02 -13.43
N VAL A 158 -7.01 -8.74 -13.69
CA VAL A 158 -7.44 -7.65 -12.80
C VAL A 158 -8.96 -7.55 -12.78
N VAL A 159 -9.59 -7.65 -13.95
CA VAL A 159 -11.05 -7.63 -14.07
C VAL A 159 -11.68 -8.84 -13.40
N GLY A 160 -11.13 -10.04 -13.60
CA GLY A 160 -11.61 -11.27 -12.97
C GLY A 160 -11.53 -11.22 -11.45
N TRP A 161 -10.41 -10.75 -10.90
CA TRP A 161 -10.27 -10.59 -9.44
C TRP A 161 -11.26 -9.58 -8.87
N ALA A 162 -11.42 -8.43 -9.53
CA ALA A 162 -12.39 -7.42 -9.10
C ALA A 162 -13.83 -7.97 -9.11
N TRP A 163 -14.18 -8.79 -10.12
CA TRP A 163 -15.47 -9.48 -10.16
C TRP A 163 -15.65 -10.44 -8.97
N GLN A 164 -14.61 -11.23 -8.63
CA GLN A 164 -14.69 -12.13 -7.46
C GLN A 164 -14.93 -11.35 -6.16
N VAL A 165 -14.18 -10.27 -5.90
CA VAL A 165 -14.34 -9.51 -4.65
C VAL A 165 -15.71 -8.80 -4.56
N LYS A 166 -16.27 -8.37 -5.70
CA LYS A 166 -17.55 -7.65 -5.72
C LYS A 166 -18.77 -8.54 -5.49
N TYR A 167 -18.73 -9.80 -5.92
CA TYR A 167 -19.90 -10.68 -5.98
C TYR A 167 -19.84 -11.90 -5.05
N PHE A 168 -18.70 -12.20 -4.43
CA PHE A 168 -18.57 -13.32 -3.48
C PHE A 168 -18.76 -12.91 -2.01
N TYR A 169 -18.94 -11.61 -1.73
CA TYR A 169 -19.04 -11.04 -0.37
C TYR A 169 -20.27 -10.13 -0.14
N MET A 170 -21.33 -10.31 -0.95
CA MET A 170 -22.69 -9.90 -0.60
C MET A 170 -23.51 -11.15 -0.28
#